data_AF-A0A941GT51-F1
#
_entry.id   AF-A0A941GT51-F1
#
_cell.length_a   1.000
_cell.length_b   1.000
_cell.length_c   1.000
_cell.angle_alpha   90.00
_cell.angle_beta   90.00
_cell.angle_gamma   90.00
#
_symmetry.space_group_name_H-M   'P 1'
#
loop_
_entity.id
_entity.type
_entity.pdbx_description
1 polymer ?
#
loop_
_entity_poly.entity_id
_entity_poly.type
_entity_poly.pdbx_seq_one_letter_code
_entity_poly.pdbx_strand_id
1 'polypeptide(L)'
;MIFFLTLWLIDYHLAKKQYLYGKQITVTMELGEADSVLWQMLPPEGRILEFLPTQIRQISLVHQQILGGAFQEVMGTVWQVEINLEDGNNLLIDQEKKAFIAVKKAKIIASYFNVPIIFISSEGKGKYAAEEIAFEAVAALPQTIKLQQKNGKFHIYSQWQLNNSWLLLKQIFQKSGFLLFLLVMNGFMLGFGALVNAIVLSNLGINVGVVYLPGIFHWFKPELGWTFWLTIAILVMIFKGANLSHAKHIYLDKEELKIYRDNQKIGQIKTKNIETTLLIKEPFSVILILGENQELIIQDLQQEAEFRAFILKLEEGLTVVNDQ
;
A
#
# COMPACT_ATOMS: atom_id res chain seq x y z
N MET A 1 -21.24 -18.10 -12.10
CA MET A 1 -20.06 -17.91 -11.23
C MET A 1 -18.74 -18.10 -11.97
N ILE A 2 -18.53 -19.19 -12.71
CA ILE A 2 -17.30 -19.41 -13.52
C ILE A 2 -17.09 -18.29 -14.54
N PHE A 3 -18.13 -17.89 -15.27
CA PHE A 3 -18.06 -16.80 -16.24
C PHE A 3 -17.60 -15.46 -15.64
N PHE A 4 -18.08 -15.12 -14.44
CA PHE A 4 -17.64 -13.92 -13.72
C PHE A 4 -16.17 -13.99 -13.34
N LEU A 5 -15.72 -15.14 -12.80
CA LEU A 5 -14.32 -15.36 -12.45
C LEU A 5 -13.41 -15.25 -13.68
N THR A 6 -13.83 -15.84 -14.81
CA THR A 6 -13.08 -15.75 -16.07
C THR A 6 -13.01 -14.31 -16.57
N LEU A 7 -14.12 -13.56 -16.56
CA LEU A 7 -14.13 -12.14 -16.94
C LEU A 7 -13.24 -11.31 -16.02
N TRP A 8 -13.32 -11.51 -14.72
CA TRP A 8 -12.48 -10.82 -13.73
C TRP A 8 -11.00 -11.10 -13.95
N LEU A 9 -10.62 -12.36 -14.22
CA LEU A 9 -9.22 -12.72 -14.52
C LEU A 9 -8.71 -12.06 -15.81
N ILE A 10 -9.55 -12.00 -16.85
CA ILE A 10 -9.20 -11.35 -18.12
C ILE A 10 -9.02 -9.85 -17.90
N ASP A 11 -9.98 -9.19 -17.23
CA ASP A 11 -9.93 -7.76 -16.90
C ASP A 11 -8.68 -7.43 -16.07
N TYR A 12 -8.43 -8.20 -15.01
CA TYR A 12 -7.23 -8.06 -14.17
C TYR A 12 -5.94 -8.18 -14.99
N HIS A 13 -5.85 -9.16 -15.90
CA HIS A 13 -4.65 -9.36 -16.70
C HIS A 13 -4.43 -8.23 -17.70
N LEU A 14 -5.49 -7.74 -18.35
CA LEU A 14 -5.43 -6.61 -19.28
C LEU A 14 -5.03 -5.32 -18.55
N ALA A 15 -5.68 -5.02 -17.43
CA ALA A 15 -5.37 -3.85 -16.60
C ALA A 15 -3.93 -3.89 -16.06
N LYS A 16 -3.46 -5.06 -15.61
CA LYS A 16 -2.08 -5.24 -15.14
C LYS A 16 -1.07 -5.07 -16.27
N LYS A 17 -1.36 -5.57 -17.47
CA LYS A 17 -0.52 -5.36 -18.65
C LYS A 17 -0.43 -3.88 -19.00
N GLN A 18 -1.55 -3.15 -18.93
CA GLN A 18 -1.57 -1.70 -19.14
C GLN A 18 -0.78 -0.94 -18.06
N TYR A 19 -0.87 -1.34 -16.80
CA TYR A 19 -0.03 -0.77 -15.74
C TYR A 19 1.47 -1.04 -15.99
N LEU A 20 1.83 -2.24 -16.45
CA LEU A 20 3.23 -2.61 -16.68
C LEU A 20 3.84 -1.93 -17.91
N TYR A 21 3.09 -1.86 -19.03
CA TYR A 21 3.61 -1.48 -20.34
C TYR A 21 2.86 -0.33 -21.03
N GLY A 22 1.74 0.11 -20.48
CA GLY A 22 0.95 1.21 -21.03
C GLY A 22 1.68 2.54 -20.93
N LYS A 23 1.38 3.44 -21.87
CA LYS A 23 1.86 4.82 -21.80
C LYS A 23 1.24 5.50 -20.59
N GLN A 24 2.08 6.17 -19.82
CA GLN A 24 1.68 7.04 -18.72
C GLN A 24 1.02 8.30 -19.26
N ILE A 25 0.26 8.98 -18.41
CA ILE A 25 -0.31 10.31 -18.71
C ILE A 25 0.82 11.21 -19.21
N THR A 26 0.64 11.78 -20.40
CA THR A 26 1.64 12.69 -20.97
C THR A 26 1.26 14.11 -20.60
N VAL A 27 2.14 14.75 -19.85
CA VAL A 27 2.01 16.16 -19.46
C VAL A 27 3.13 16.92 -20.14
N THR A 28 2.81 18.08 -20.71
CA THR A 28 3.77 19.04 -21.23
C THR A 28 3.72 20.30 -20.40
N MET A 29 4.90 20.87 -20.14
CA MET A 29 5.06 22.19 -19.55
C MET A 29 5.93 23.01 -20.48
N GLU A 30 5.39 24.13 -20.94
CA GLU A 30 6.06 25.05 -21.84
C GLU A 30 6.07 26.45 -21.22
N LEU A 31 7.12 27.22 -21.50
CA LEU A 31 7.16 28.62 -21.11
C LEU A 31 6.37 29.41 -22.15
N GLY A 32 5.32 30.07 -21.69
CA GLY A 32 4.46 30.93 -22.50
C GLY A 32 5.06 32.33 -22.66
N GLU A 33 4.25 33.23 -23.21
CA GLU A 33 4.61 34.64 -23.32
C GLU A 33 4.60 35.31 -21.93
N ALA A 34 5.51 36.27 -21.69
CA ALA A 34 5.64 37.00 -20.42
C ALA A 34 5.94 36.14 -19.17
N ASP A 35 6.81 35.13 -19.32
CA ASP A 35 7.26 34.22 -18.24
C ASP A 35 6.15 33.39 -17.59
N SER A 36 5.00 33.21 -18.26
CA SER A 36 3.98 32.27 -17.82
C SER A 36 4.39 30.81 -18.07
N VAL A 37 3.80 29.89 -17.32
CA VAL A 37 3.95 28.44 -17.52
C VAL A 37 2.63 27.91 -18.07
N LEU A 38 2.68 27.38 -19.28
CA LEU A 38 1.58 26.65 -19.89
C LEU A 38 1.73 25.17 -19.53
N TRP A 39 0.78 24.67 -18.75
CA TRP A 39 0.67 23.26 -18.40
C TRP A 39 -0.45 22.61 -19.22
N GLN A 40 -0.15 21.47 -19.84
CA GLN A 40 -1.12 20.73 -20.63
C GLN A 40 -1.03 19.24 -20.34
N MET A 41 -2.16 18.64 -19.99
CA MET A 41 -2.33 17.20 -19.85
C MET A 41 -3.06 16.63 -21.06
N LEU A 42 -2.39 15.74 -21.79
CA LEU A 42 -2.96 15.02 -22.93
C LEU A 42 -4.00 13.98 -22.45
N PRO A 43 -4.91 13.50 -23.33
CA PRO A 43 -6.10 12.72 -22.97
C PRO A 43 -5.82 11.55 -22.01
N PRO A 44 -6.78 11.19 -21.13
CA PRO A 44 -8.23 11.27 -21.38
C PRO A 44 -8.96 12.54 -20.92
N GLU A 45 -8.39 13.38 -20.05
CA GLU A 45 -9.11 14.54 -19.47
C GLU A 45 -8.75 15.91 -20.07
N GLY A 46 -7.78 15.98 -20.98
CA GLY A 46 -7.51 17.15 -21.82
C GLY A 46 -7.62 18.49 -21.09
N ARG A 47 -6.71 18.78 -20.15
CA ARG A 47 -6.72 20.02 -19.38
C ARG A 47 -5.54 20.90 -19.77
N ILE A 48 -5.80 22.19 -19.92
CA ILE A 48 -4.80 23.22 -20.17
C ILE A 48 -4.96 24.28 -19.08
N LEU A 49 -3.87 24.67 -18.45
CA LEU A 49 -3.84 25.70 -17.42
C LEU A 49 -2.59 26.55 -17.59
N GLU A 50 -2.74 27.86 -17.41
CA GLU A 50 -1.64 28.82 -17.47
C GLU A 50 -1.51 29.51 -16.12
N PHE A 51 -0.28 29.59 -15.60
CA PHE A 51 0.01 30.18 -14.29
C PHE A 51 1.39 30.84 -14.28
N LEU A 52 1.61 31.74 -13.33
CA LEU A 52 2.91 32.37 -13.13
C LEU A 52 3.81 31.48 -12.26
N PRO A 53 5.13 31.42 -12.53
CA PRO A 53 6.10 30.70 -11.70
C PRO A 53 6.02 31.02 -10.21
N THR A 54 5.71 32.28 -9.87
CA THR A 54 5.58 32.75 -8.49
C THR A 54 4.39 32.16 -7.75
N GLN A 55 3.40 31.60 -8.46
CA GLN A 55 2.25 30.93 -7.86
C GLN A 55 2.57 29.48 -7.45
N ILE A 56 3.75 28.96 -7.80
CA ILE A 56 4.17 27.63 -7.41
C ILE A 56 4.64 27.68 -5.95
N ARG A 57 3.92 26.98 -5.09
CA ARG A 57 4.27 26.88 -3.67
C ARG A 57 5.34 25.84 -3.42
N GLN A 58 5.18 24.66 -4.02
CA GLN A 58 6.07 23.51 -3.82
C GLN A 58 5.89 22.47 -4.93
N ILE A 59 6.86 21.57 -5.04
CA ILE A 59 6.72 20.32 -5.79
C ILE A 59 6.39 19.21 -4.81
N SER A 60 5.30 18.50 -5.06
CA SER A 60 4.81 17.42 -4.22
C SER A 60 5.13 16.07 -4.82
N LEU A 61 5.54 15.13 -3.97
CA LEU A 61 5.67 13.72 -4.29
C LEU A 61 4.57 12.95 -3.58
N VAL A 62 3.63 12.42 -4.35
CA VAL A 62 2.45 11.73 -3.84
C VAL A 62 2.56 10.24 -4.12
N HIS A 63 2.50 9.40 -3.09
CA HIS A 63 2.37 7.96 -3.27
C HIS A 63 0.90 7.64 -3.53
N GLN A 64 0.59 6.92 -4.61
CA GLN A 64 -0.80 6.60 -4.96
C GLN A 64 -0.94 5.18 -5.47
N GLN A 65 -2.10 4.57 -5.19
CA GLN A 65 -2.53 3.33 -5.81
C GLN A 65 -3.10 3.59 -7.21
N ILE A 66 -2.65 2.82 -8.19
CA ILE A 66 -3.28 2.78 -9.50
C ILE A 66 -4.37 1.70 -9.47
N LEU A 67 -5.61 2.14 -9.60
CA LEU A 67 -6.75 1.26 -9.80
C LEU A 67 -6.92 1.00 -11.29
N GLY A 68 -7.31 -0.21 -11.65
CA GLY A 68 -7.50 -0.59 -13.04
C GLY A 68 -8.61 -1.61 -13.25
N GLY A 69 -9.01 -1.72 -14.51
CA GLY A 69 -10.07 -2.62 -14.93
C GLY A 69 -11.47 -2.12 -14.55
N ALA A 70 -12.48 -2.83 -15.03
CA ALA A 70 -13.88 -2.54 -14.69
C ALA A 70 -14.18 -2.74 -13.20
N PHE A 71 -13.38 -3.57 -12.51
CA PHE A 71 -13.54 -3.88 -11.09
C PHE A 71 -12.75 -2.98 -10.14
N GLN A 72 -12.04 -1.95 -10.66
CA GLN A 72 -11.27 -1.00 -9.85
C GLN A 72 -10.27 -1.69 -8.91
N GLU A 73 -9.62 -2.73 -9.40
CA GLU A 73 -8.64 -3.52 -8.65
C GLU A 73 -7.33 -2.74 -8.51
N VAL A 74 -6.64 -2.89 -7.38
CA VAL A 74 -5.32 -2.27 -7.16
C VAL A 74 -4.28 -2.96 -8.04
N MET A 75 -3.82 -2.28 -9.10
CA MET A 75 -2.84 -2.80 -10.05
C MET A 75 -1.39 -2.64 -9.56
N GLY A 76 -1.15 -1.60 -8.77
CA GLY A 76 0.17 -1.27 -8.24
C GLY A 76 0.18 0.09 -7.56
N THR A 77 1.39 0.63 -7.35
CA THR A 77 1.57 1.98 -6.83
C THR A 77 2.53 2.76 -7.68
N VAL A 78 2.35 4.08 -7.69
CA VAL A 78 3.20 5.04 -8.37
C VAL A 78 3.50 6.22 -7.45
N TRP A 79 4.54 6.93 -7.81
CA TRP A 79 4.95 8.21 -7.28
C TRP A 79 4.60 9.28 -8.29
N GLN A 80 3.65 10.13 -7.93
CA GLN A 80 3.27 11.27 -8.75
C GLN A 80 4.11 12.47 -8.37
N VAL A 81 4.61 13.18 -9.39
CA VAL A 81 5.24 14.49 -9.24
C VAL A 81 4.18 15.52 -9.57
N GLU A 82 3.84 16.37 -8.60
CA GLU A 82 2.80 17.39 -8.75
C GLU A 82 3.36 18.79 -8.47
N ILE A 83 2.88 19.79 -9.18
CA ILE A 83 3.03 21.21 -8.81
C ILE A 83 1.85 21.58 -7.95
N ASN A 84 2.13 22.10 -6.75
CA ASN A 84 1.09 22.69 -5.91
C ASN A 84 1.14 24.21 -6.07
N LEU A 85 0.03 24.78 -6.49
CA LEU A 85 -0.15 26.22 -6.61
C LEU A 85 -0.65 26.83 -5.28
N GLU A 86 -0.43 28.13 -5.10
CA GLU A 86 -0.87 28.88 -3.91
C GLU A 86 -2.39 28.89 -3.73
N ASP A 87 -3.16 28.77 -4.83
CA ASP A 87 -4.62 28.69 -4.83
C ASP A 87 -5.16 27.31 -4.41
N GLY A 88 -4.27 26.36 -4.13
CA GLY A 88 -4.60 24.99 -3.72
C GLY A 88 -4.79 24.00 -4.87
N ASN A 89 -4.60 24.43 -6.13
CA ASN A 89 -4.60 23.51 -7.27
C ASN A 89 -3.33 22.65 -7.28
N ASN A 90 -3.52 21.34 -7.50
CA ASN A 90 -2.42 20.39 -7.68
C ASN A 90 -2.41 19.90 -9.13
N LEU A 91 -1.29 20.10 -9.82
CA LEU A 91 -1.12 19.80 -11.23
C LEU A 91 -0.15 18.64 -11.39
N LEU A 92 -0.63 17.51 -11.89
CA LEU A 92 0.20 16.35 -12.20
C LEU A 92 1.21 16.71 -13.28
N ILE A 93 2.49 16.39 -13.06
CA ILE A 93 3.55 16.55 -14.05
C ILE A 93 3.98 15.19 -14.58
N ASP A 94 4.15 14.24 -13.68
CA ASP A 94 4.70 12.95 -14.03
C ASP A 94 4.29 11.86 -13.06
N GLN A 95 4.41 10.61 -13.50
CA GLN A 95 4.13 9.43 -12.70
C GLN A 95 5.25 8.42 -12.87
N GLU A 96 5.80 7.95 -11.76
CA GLU A 96 6.94 7.03 -11.78
C GLU A 96 6.69 5.82 -10.87
N LYS A 97 7.16 4.65 -11.28
CA LYS A 97 7.05 3.45 -10.43
C LYS A 97 8.07 3.45 -9.30
N LYS A 98 9.15 4.23 -9.43
CA LYS A 98 10.26 4.30 -8.49
C LYS A 98 10.38 5.72 -7.92
N ALA A 99 10.41 5.81 -6.60
CA ALA A 99 10.57 7.06 -5.86
C ALA A 99 11.82 7.86 -6.29
N PHE A 100 12.98 7.21 -6.46
CA PHE A 100 14.22 7.93 -6.78
C PHE A 100 14.17 8.60 -8.16
N ILE A 101 13.44 8.01 -9.12
CA ILE A 101 13.24 8.62 -10.43
C ILE A 101 12.31 9.83 -10.30
N ALA A 102 11.20 9.67 -9.56
CA ALA A 102 10.28 10.76 -9.27
C ALA A 102 10.99 11.95 -8.58
N VAL A 103 11.83 11.68 -7.58
CA VAL A 103 12.62 12.69 -6.89
C VAL A 103 13.61 13.38 -7.82
N LYS A 104 14.29 12.63 -8.71
CA LYS A 104 15.22 13.23 -9.66
C LYS A 104 14.50 14.23 -10.59
N LYS A 105 13.30 13.89 -11.05
CA LYS A 105 12.45 14.79 -11.85
C LYS A 105 11.98 15.98 -11.02
N ALA A 106 11.49 15.74 -9.80
CA ALA A 106 11.07 16.79 -8.88
C ALA A 106 12.21 17.78 -8.59
N LYS A 107 13.45 17.31 -8.41
CA LYS A 107 14.64 18.16 -8.21
C LYS A 107 14.91 19.10 -9.37
N ILE A 108 14.79 18.63 -10.61
CA ILE A 108 14.99 19.46 -11.81
C ILE A 108 13.96 20.60 -11.83
N ILE A 109 12.70 20.28 -11.59
CA ILE A 109 11.59 21.23 -11.62
C ILE A 109 11.68 22.21 -10.44
N ALA A 110 11.88 21.68 -9.24
CA ALA A 110 12.04 22.47 -8.02
C ALA A 110 13.25 23.41 -8.10
N SER A 111 14.36 22.98 -8.72
CA SER A 111 15.52 23.85 -8.93
C SER A 111 15.24 24.98 -9.93
N TYR A 112 14.42 24.71 -10.95
CA TYR A 112 14.07 25.70 -11.95
C TYR A 112 13.19 26.81 -11.35
N PHE A 113 12.23 26.43 -10.52
CA PHE A 113 11.30 27.38 -9.88
C PHE A 113 11.76 27.88 -8.50
N ASN A 114 12.86 27.34 -7.97
CA ASN A 114 13.37 27.63 -6.63
C ASN A 114 12.32 27.42 -5.50
N VAL A 115 11.68 26.26 -5.51
CA VAL A 115 10.62 25.87 -4.56
C VAL A 115 11.01 24.58 -3.82
N PRO A 116 10.47 24.31 -2.61
CA PRO A 116 10.76 23.08 -1.88
C PRO A 116 10.12 21.85 -2.53
N ILE A 117 10.66 20.66 -2.21
CA ILE A 117 10.09 19.36 -2.55
C ILE A 117 9.56 18.72 -1.28
N ILE A 118 8.30 18.28 -1.28
CA ILE A 118 7.66 17.65 -0.12
C ILE A 118 7.02 16.33 -0.52
N PHE A 119 7.31 15.27 0.23
CA PHE A 119 6.56 14.03 0.15
C PHE A 119 5.25 14.20 0.93
N ILE A 120 4.11 14.07 0.26
CA ILE A 120 2.80 14.24 0.90
C ILE A 120 2.53 13.06 1.85
N SER A 121 1.83 13.34 2.95
CA SER A 121 1.48 12.38 3.99
C SER A 121 2.71 11.66 4.56
N SER A 122 3.82 12.38 4.75
CA SER A 122 5.10 11.82 5.21
C SER A 122 5.60 12.40 6.54
N GLU A 123 6.23 11.54 7.33
CA GLU A 123 7.00 11.88 8.54
C GLU A 123 8.47 11.49 8.37
N GLY A 124 9.41 12.31 8.84
CA GLY A 124 10.82 11.93 8.86
C GLY A 124 11.75 13.03 9.32
N LYS A 125 13.06 12.81 9.17
CA LYS A 125 14.06 13.87 9.34
C LYS A 125 14.44 14.45 7.97
N GLY A 126 14.49 15.77 7.89
CA GLY A 126 15.03 16.50 6.75
C GLY A 126 14.00 17.21 5.89
N LYS A 127 14.49 17.86 4.83
CA LYS A 127 13.75 18.84 4.02
C LYS A 127 12.63 18.30 3.14
N TYR A 128 12.52 16.97 3.02
CA TYR A 128 11.54 16.32 2.15
C TYR A 128 10.30 15.84 2.90
N ALA A 129 10.34 15.77 4.23
CA ALA A 129 9.21 15.32 5.03
C ALA A 129 8.14 16.42 5.10
N ALA A 130 6.86 16.03 5.05
CA ALA A 130 5.76 16.95 5.32
C ALA A 130 5.68 17.30 6.81
N GLU A 131 5.96 16.33 7.67
CA GLU A 131 5.94 16.45 9.12
C GLU A 131 7.28 15.98 9.72
N GLU A 132 7.77 16.68 10.74
CA GLU A 132 8.93 16.22 11.50
C GLU A 132 8.55 15.06 12.41
N ILE A 133 9.39 14.03 12.47
CA ILE A 133 9.11 12.88 13.32
C ILE A 133 9.34 13.18 14.80
N ALA A 134 8.28 13.10 15.60
CA ALA A 134 8.35 13.38 17.05
C ALA A 134 9.00 12.20 17.82
N PHE A 135 10.21 12.42 18.34
CA PHE A 135 10.97 11.45 19.15
C PHE A 135 10.44 11.28 20.58
N GLU A 136 9.53 12.14 21.03
CA GLU A 136 9.12 12.21 22.44
C GLU A 136 8.10 11.11 22.85
N ALA A 137 7.50 10.41 21.88
CA ALA A 137 6.50 9.37 22.12
C ALA A 137 7.08 7.94 22.18
N VAL A 138 8.40 7.77 22.28
CA VAL A 138 9.08 6.46 22.16
C VAL A 138 8.64 5.45 23.23
N ALA A 139 8.27 5.91 24.43
CA ALA A 139 7.82 5.02 25.52
C ALA A 139 6.49 4.30 25.23
N ALA A 140 5.64 4.85 24.35
CA ALA A 140 4.36 4.25 23.95
C ALA A 140 4.47 3.34 22.71
N LEU A 141 5.66 3.23 22.11
CA LEU A 141 5.85 2.47 20.89
C LEU A 141 5.92 0.96 21.17
N PRO A 142 5.39 0.12 20.26
CA PRO A 142 5.36 -1.32 20.45
C PRO A 142 6.78 -1.89 20.55
N GLN A 143 7.00 -2.75 21.55
CA GLN A 143 8.28 -3.46 21.76
C GLN A 143 8.55 -4.57 20.73
N THR A 144 7.73 -4.66 19.67
CA THR A 144 7.87 -5.64 18.58
C THR A 144 9.09 -5.34 17.71
N ILE A 145 9.48 -4.08 17.56
CA ILE A 145 10.72 -3.70 16.86
C ILE A 145 11.85 -3.61 17.86
N LYS A 146 12.98 -4.28 17.62
CA LYS A 146 14.17 -4.25 18.48
C LYS A 146 15.38 -3.71 17.72
N LEU A 147 16.27 -3.05 18.45
CA LEU A 147 17.56 -2.56 17.98
C LEU A 147 18.62 -3.30 18.79
N GLN A 148 19.54 -3.98 18.10
CA GLN A 148 20.74 -4.57 18.71
C GLN A 148 21.97 -3.89 18.12
N GLN A 149 22.92 -3.52 18.97
CA GLN A 149 24.18 -2.95 18.53
C GLN A 149 25.32 -3.89 18.93
N LYS A 150 26.16 -4.28 17.97
CA LYS A 150 27.36 -5.07 18.22
C LYS A 150 28.49 -4.62 17.29
N ASN A 151 29.63 -4.20 17.86
CA ASN A 151 30.83 -3.82 17.11
C ASN A 151 30.57 -2.76 16.02
N GLY A 152 29.81 -1.71 16.33
CA GLY A 152 29.47 -0.65 15.36
C GLY A 152 28.48 -1.07 14.27
N LYS A 153 27.93 -2.28 14.35
CA LYS A 153 26.85 -2.77 13.49
C LYS A 153 25.54 -2.72 14.24
N PHE A 154 24.53 -2.16 13.60
CA PHE A 154 23.17 -2.10 14.10
C PHE A 154 22.32 -3.15 13.40
N HIS A 155 21.51 -3.85 14.17
CA HIS A 155 20.53 -4.82 13.69
C HIS A 155 19.15 -4.41 14.20
N ILE A 156 18.31 -3.95 13.27
CA ILE A 156 16.91 -3.63 13.53
C ILE A 156 16.08 -4.82 13.06
N TYR A 157 15.22 -5.35 13.92
CA TYR A 157 14.35 -6.45 13.52
C TYR A 157 12.97 -6.39 14.14
N SER A 158 11.99 -6.88 13.38
CA SER A 158 10.62 -7.10 13.87
C SER A 158 10.49 -8.50 14.49
N GLN A 159 10.00 -8.58 15.72
CA GLN A 159 9.69 -9.84 16.41
C GLN A 159 8.19 -10.11 16.37
N TRP A 160 7.83 -11.33 15.97
CA TRP A 160 6.44 -11.78 16.01
C TRP A 160 5.95 -11.96 17.45
N GLN A 161 4.74 -11.47 17.75
CA GLN A 161 4.05 -11.68 19.02
C GLN A 161 2.72 -12.40 18.83
N LEU A 162 2.17 -13.05 19.86
CA LEU A 162 0.87 -13.74 19.74
C LEU A 162 -0.29 -12.78 19.41
N ASN A 163 -0.25 -11.55 19.91
CA ASN A 163 -1.26 -10.53 19.59
C ASN A 163 -1.28 -10.20 18.09
N ASN A 164 -0.12 -10.29 17.43
CA ASN A 164 0.05 -10.09 16.00
C ASN A 164 -0.72 -11.14 15.18
N SER A 165 -0.88 -12.37 15.70
CA SER A 165 -1.69 -13.42 15.07
C SER A 165 -3.18 -13.05 15.03
N TRP A 166 -3.70 -12.41 16.08
CA TRP A 166 -5.11 -12.00 16.12
C TRP A 166 -5.38 -10.82 15.19
N LEU A 167 -4.47 -9.84 15.17
CA LEU A 167 -4.53 -8.71 14.24
C LEU A 167 -4.45 -9.17 12.78
N LEU A 168 -3.56 -10.12 12.49
CA LEU A 168 -3.45 -10.76 11.19
C LEU A 168 -4.77 -11.42 10.79
N LEU A 169 -5.38 -12.20 11.68
CA LEU A 169 -6.67 -12.84 11.43
C LEU A 169 -7.75 -11.80 11.15
N LYS A 170 -7.80 -10.71 11.93
CA LYS A 170 -8.72 -9.58 11.67
C LYS A 170 -8.48 -8.93 10.30
N GLN A 171 -7.23 -8.65 9.93
CA GLN A 171 -6.89 -8.05 8.62
C GLN A 171 -7.25 -8.97 7.46
N ILE A 172 -7.02 -10.27 7.61
CA ILE A 172 -7.41 -11.28 6.64
C ILE A 172 -8.94 -11.32 6.51
N PHE A 173 -9.67 -11.31 7.62
CA PHE A 173 -11.13 -11.21 7.60
C PHE A 173 -11.62 -9.88 6.99
N GLN A 174 -10.93 -8.76 7.15
CA GLN A 174 -11.30 -7.52 6.48
C GLN A 174 -11.05 -7.60 4.96
N LYS A 175 -9.90 -8.12 4.54
CA LYS A 175 -9.51 -8.20 3.12
C LYS A 175 -10.20 -9.33 2.35
N SER A 176 -10.57 -10.41 3.03
CA SER A 176 -11.24 -11.58 2.46
C SER A 176 -12.71 -11.67 2.89
N GLY A 177 -13.18 -10.69 3.68
CA GLY A 177 -14.48 -10.68 4.33
C GLY A 177 -15.64 -10.68 3.37
N PHE A 178 -15.48 -10.06 2.20
CA PHE A 178 -16.48 -10.13 1.15
C PHE A 178 -16.67 -11.56 0.62
N LEU A 179 -15.59 -12.30 0.38
CA LEU A 179 -15.68 -13.68 -0.09
C LEU A 179 -16.28 -14.58 1.00
N LEU A 180 -15.83 -14.41 2.25
CA LEU A 180 -16.40 -15.12 3.38
C LEU A 180 -17.88 -14.76 3.62
N PHE A 181 -18.25 -13.49 3.46
CA PHE A 181 -19.61 -12.99 3.53
C PHE A 181 -20.47 -13.59 2.43
N LEU A 182 -20.01 -13.61 1.17
CA LEU A 182 -20.72 -14.26 0.07
C LEU A 182 -20.93 -15.75 0.34
N LEU A 183 -19.98 -16.43 0.96
CA LEU A 183 -20.11 -17.84 1.34
C LEU A 183 -21.19 -18.05 2.41
N VAL A 184 -21.15 -17.24 3.47
CA VAL A 184 -22.15 -17.26 4.55
C VAL A 184 -23.53 -16.91 4.00
N MET A 185 -23.62 -15.89 3.16
CA MET A 185 -24.87 -15.44 2.54
C MET A 185 -25.45 -16.46 1.56
N ASN A 186 -24.62 -17.17 0.79
CA ASN A 186 -25.09 -18.21 -0.12
C ASN A 186 -25.72 -19.37 0.66
N GLY A 187 -25.05 -19.85 1.72
CA GLY A 187 -25.63 -20.87 2.61
C GLY A 187 -26.94 -20.41 3.25
N PHE A 188 -26.99 -19.15 3.72
CA PHE A 188 -28.20 -18.55 4.25
C PHE A 188 -29.34 -18.46 3.22
N MET A 189 -29.06 -18.01 1.99
CA MET A 189 -30.06 -17.88 0.92
C MET A 189 -30.63 -19.22 0.49
N LEU A 190 -29.81 -20.27 0.41
CA LEU A 190 -30.26 -21.63 0.10
C LEU A 190 -31.17 -22.18 1.22
N GLY A 191 -30.76 -22.03 2.49
CA GLY A 191 -31.56 -22.45 3.63
C GLY A 191 -32.89 -21.69 3.74
N PHE A 192 -32.86 -20.38 3.53
CA PHE A 192 -34.05 -19.53 3.53
C PHE A 192 -34.98 -19.85 2.35
N GLY A 193 -34.44 -20.05 1.14
CA GLY A 193 -35.23 -20.43 -0.03
C GLY A 193 -35.91 -21.79 0.14
N ALA A 194 -35.22 -22.77 0.72
CA ALA A 194 -35.81 -24.07 1.04
C ALA A 194 -36.95 -23.96 2.07
N LEU A 195 -36.80 -23.09 3.07
CA LEU A 195 -37.84 -22.81 4.05
C LEU A 195 -39.08 -22.18 3.40
N VAL A 196 -38.89 -21.13 2.58
CA VAL A 196 -39.99 -20.47 1.86
C VAL A 196 -40.69 -21.47 0.93
N ASN A 197 -39.94 -22.27 0.19
CA ASN A 197 -40.49 -23.30 -0.70
C ASN A 197 -41.31 -24.34 0.07
N ALA A 198 -40.82 -24.80 1.24
CA ALA A 198 -41.56 -25.73 2.09
C ALA A 198 -42.89 -25.14 2.59
N ILE A 199 -42.92 -23.86 2.96
CA ILE A 199 -44.14 -23.15 3.36
C ILE A 199 -45.12 -23.04 2.17
N VAL A 200 -44.62 -22.68 0.98
CA VAL A 200 -45.43 -22.55 -0.23
C VAL A 200 -46.02 -23.90 -0.65
N LEU A 201 -45.23 -24.97 -0.69
CA LEU A 201 -45.69 -26.31 -1.05
C LEU A 201 -46.71 -26.85 -0.05
N SER A 202 -46.52 -26.58 1.25
CA SER A 202 -47.48 -26.90 2.30
C SER A 202 -48.81 -26.16 2.11
N ASN A 203 -48.79 -24.87 1.77
CA ASN A 203 -50.00 -24.08 1.47
C ASN A 203 -50.71 -24.53 0.19
N LEU A 204 -49.99 -25.13 -0.77
CA LEU A 204 -50.55 -25.66 -2.01
C LEU A 204 -51.15 -27.08 -1.86
N GLY A 205 -51.18 -27.64 -0.65
CA GLY A 205 -51.78 -28.95 -0.39
C GLY A 205 -51.02 -30.13 -1.00
N ILE A 206 -49.79 -29.90 -1.46
CA ILE A 206 -48.89 -30.96 -1.91
C ILE A 206 -48.33 -31.60 -0.63
N ASN A 207 -48.61 -32.87 -0.39
CA ASN A 207 -48.18 -33.62 0.80
C ASN A 207 -46.64 -33.68 0.89
N VAL A 208 -46.04 -32.62 1.41
CA VAL A 208 -44.70 -32.65 1.96
C VAL A 208 -44.89 -33.14 3.40
N GLY A 209 -44.52 -34.39 3.69
CA GLY A 209 -44.49 -34.91 5.06
C GLY A 209 -43.73 -33.96 5.98
N VAL A 210 -44.02 -34.03 7.29
CA VAL A 210 -43.47 -33.20 8.40
C VAL A 210 -42.35 -32.26 7.94
N VAL A 211 -42.65 -30.96 7.88
CA VAL A 211 -41.65 -29.93 7.54
C VAL A 211 -40.58 -29.94 8.64
N TYR A 212 -39.53 -30.71 8.41
CA TYR A 212 -38.35 -30.70 9.25
C TYR A 212 -37.67 -29.37 8.97
N LEU A 213 -37.73 -28.45 9.94
CA LEU A 213 -36.90 -27.25 9.94
C LEU A 213 -35.49 -27.69 10.33
N PRO A 214 -34.55 -27.85 9.37
CA PRO A 214 -33.16 -28.02 9.76
C PRO A 214 -32.77 -26.87 10.69
N GLY A 215 -32.22 -27.19 11.86
CA GLY A 215 -31.63 -26.16 12.73
C GLY A 215 -30.62 -25.34 11.94
N ILE A 216 -30.35 -24.10 12.35
CA ILE A 216 -29.48 -23.16 11.60
C ILE A 216 -28.18 -23.84 11.14
N PHE A 217 -27.57 -24.70 11.96
CA PHE A 217 -26.36 -25.49 11.64
C PHE A 217 -26.50 -26.49 10.47
N HIS A 218 -27.70 -26.95 10.14
CA HIS A 218 -27.96 -27.78 8.97
C HIS A 218 -28.02 -26.99 7.66
N TRP A 219 -28.23 -25.66 7.72
CA TRP A 219 -28.03 -24.78 6.55
C TRP A 219 -26.55 -24.67 6.17
N PHE A 220 -25.66 -25.15 7.04
CA PHE A 220 -24.22 -25.22 6.85
C PHE A 220 -23.73 -26.65 6.54
N LYS A 221 -24.61 -27.58 6.11
CA LYS A 221 -24.18 -28.94 5.77
C LYS A 221 -23.26 -28.92 4.53
N PRO A 222 -22.11 -29.65 4.58
CA PRO A 222 -21.10 -29.58 3.55
C PRO A 222 -21.50 -30.40 2.33
N GLU A 223 -22.10 -29.76 1.32
CA GLU A 223 -22.01 -30.24 -0.05
C GLU A 223 -20.77 -29.63 -0.72
N LEU A 224 -20.19 -30.36 -1.68
CA LEU A 224 -18.88 -30.14 -2.33
C LEU A 224 -18.55 -28.71 -2.80
N GLY A 225 -19.53 -27.80 -2.82
CA GLY A 225 -19.33 -26.37 -3.06
C GLY A 225 -18.69 -25.62 -1.89
N TRP A 226 -19.15 -25.79 -0.64
CA TRP A 226 -18.66 -24.95 0.47
C TRP A 226 -17.23 -25.29 0.87
N THR A 227 -16.93 -26.58 1.08
CA THR A 227 -15.63 -27.03 1.57
C THR A 227 -14.49 -26.57 0.68
N PHE A 228 -14.67 -26.61 -0.65
CA PHE A 228 -13.72 -26.07 -1.62
C PHE A 228 -13.45 -24.57 -1.41
N TRP A 229 -14.50 -23.76 -1.23
CA TRP A 229 -14.34 -22.33 -1.01
C TRP A 229 -13.79 -21.97 0.38
N LEU A 230 -14.16 -22.74 1.42
CA LEU A 230 -13.57 -22.62 2.74
C LEU A 230 -12.07 -22.96 2.70
N THR A 231 -11.69 -24.01 1.98
CA THR A 231 -10.29 -24.36 1.76
C THR A 231 -9.55 -23.25 1.01
N ILE A 232 -10.14 -22.66 -0.04
CA ILE A 232 -9.54 -21.49 -0.72
C ILE A 232 -9.39 -20.31 0.24
N ALA A 233 -10.41 -20.00 1.02
CA ALA A 233 -10.35 -18.91 2.00
C ALA A 233 -9.23 -19.16 3.01
N ILE A 234 -9.16 -20.35 3.60
CA ILE A 234 -8.11 -20.78 4.54
C ILE A 234 -6.72 -20.71 3.88
N LEU A 235 -6.56 -21.19 2.65
CA LEU A 235 -5.30 -21.10 1.90
C LEU A 235 -4.87 -19.64 1.68
N VAL A 236 -5.80 -18.76 1.32
CA VAL A 236 -5.53 -17.32 1.21
C VAL A 236 -5.16 -16.73 2.58
N MET A 237 -5.80 -17.18 3.68
CA MET A 237 -5.43 -16.77 5.04
C MET A 237 -4.02 -17.21 5.39
N ILE A 238 -3.66 -18.46 5.11
CA ILE A 238 -2.33 -19.01 5.39
C ILE A 238 -1.29 -18.28 4.55
N PHE A 239 -1.56 -18.05 3.27
CA PHE A 239 -0.63 -17.37 2.37
C PHE A 239 -0.41 -15.89 2.75
N LYS A 240 -1.48 -15.12 3.00
CA LYS A 240 -1.37 -13.75 3.51
C LYS A 240 -0.76 -13.73 4.92
N GLY A 241 -1.08 -14.74 5.72
CA GLY A 241 -0.53 -15.00 7.04
C GLY A 241 0.98 -15.11 7.04
N ALA A 242 1.51 -15.99 6.19
CA ALA A 242 2.93 -16.19 5.98
C ALA A 242 3.61 -14.88 5.58
N ASN A 243 3.07 -14.19 4.56
CA ASN A 243 3.64 -12.93 4.05
C ASN A 243 3.80 -11.83 5.11
N LEU A 244 2.83 -11.70 6.02
CA LEU A 244 2.86 -10.73 7.12
C LEU A 244 3.68 -11.20 8.33
N SER A 245 3.91 -12.51 8.46
CA SER A 245 4.69 -13.10 9.55
C SER A 245 6.20 -13.05 9.38
N HIS A 246 6.62 -12.73 8.16
CA HIS A 246 8.02 -12.65 7.81
C HIS A 246 8.74 -11.56 8.59
N ALA A 247 9.74 -11.99 9.35
CA ALA A 247 10.59 -11.11 10.12
C ALA A 247 11.42 -10.25 9.15
N LYS A 248 11.39 -8.94 9.37
CA LYS A 248 12.16 -7.97 8.61
C LYS A 248 13.40 -7.65 9.41
N HIS A 249 14.55 -7.83 8.78
CA HIS A 249 15.84 -7.57 9.40
C HIS A 249 16.55 -6.50 8.59
N ILE A 250 17.07 -5.50 9.28
CA ILE A 250 17.94 -4.49 8.70
C ILE A 250 19.26 -4.53 9.43
N TYR A 251 20.32 -4.65 8.66
CA TYR A 251 21.68 -4.52 9.14
C TYR A 251 22.22 -3.21 8.62
N LEU A 252 22.68 -2.36 9.52
CA LEU A 252 23.22 -1.05 9.22
C LEU A 252 24.63 -0.97 9.80
N ASP A 253 25.59 -0.57 8.96
CA ASP A 253 26.94 -0.19 9.38
C ASP A 253 27.42 1.04 8.59
N LYS A 254 28.67 1.45 8.82
CA LYS A 254 29.27 2.63 8.15
C LYS A 254 29.31 2.54 6.64
N GLU A 255 29.35 1.34 6.09
CA GLU A 255 29.50 1.12 4.65
C GLU A 255 28.13 1.01 3.99
N GLU A 256 27.23 0.22 4.57
CA GLU A 256 25.96 -0.14 3.95
C GLU A 256 24.82 -0.43 4.93
N LEU A 257 23.61 -0.20 4.42
CA LEU A 257 22.36 -0.66 4.97
C LEU A 257 21.85 -1.80 4.08
N LYS A 258 21.59 -2.97 4.68
CA LYS A 258 21.02 -4.15 4.03
C LYS A 258 19.67 -4.49 4.61
N ILE A 259 18.72 -4.82 3.75
CA ILE A 259 17.39 -5.29 4.15
C ILE A 259 17.23 -6.75 3.77
N TYR A 260 16.79 -7.55 4.74
CA TYR A 260 16.45 -8.94 4.59
C TYR A 260 15.00 -9.20 5.01
N ARG A 261 14.36 -10.12 4.28
CA ARG A 261 13.07 -10.73 4.62
C ARG A 261 13.26 -12.23 4.54
N ASP A 262 13.07 -12.93 5.66
CA ASP A 262 13.32 -14.38 5.79
C ASP A 262 14.68 -14.83 5.28
N ASN A 263 15.73 -14.12 5.71
CA ASN A 263 17.12 -14.35 5.28
C ASN A 263 17.39 -14.14 3.78
N GLN A 264 16.39 -13.73 2.98
CA GLN A 264 16.60 -13.30 1.62
C GLN A 264 16.85 -11.80 1.58
N LYS A 265 17.94 -11.40 0.92
CA LYS A 265 18.30 -10.00 0.76
C LYS A 265 17.36 -9.35 -0.25
N ILE A 266 16.56 -8.38 0.20
CA ILE A 266 15.68 -7.58 -0.66
C ILE A 266 16.49 -6.50 -1.37
N GLY A 267 17.43 -5.87 -0.66
CA GLY A 267 18.22 -4.79 -1.23
C GLY A 267 19.33 -4.31 -0.31
N GLN A 268 20.17 -3.43 -0.86
CA GLN A 268 21.23 -2.74 -0.12
C GLN A 268 21.37 -1.31 -0.63
N ILE A 269 21.79 -0.41 0.26
CA ILE A 269 22.19 0.95 -0.07
C ILE A 269 23.46 1.27 0.71
N LYS A 270 24.41 1.96 0.07
CA LYS A 270 25.57 2.47 0.81
C LYS A 270 25.09 3.52 1.79
N THR A 271 25.52 3.45 3.05
CA THR A 271 25.03 4.34 4.11
C THR A 271 25.28 5.82 3.76
N LYS A 272 26.45 6.11 3.19
CA LYS A 272 26.81 7.46 2.69
C LYS A 272 25.95 7.99 1.54
N ASN A 273 25.26 7.10 0.83
CA ASN A 273 24.41 7.47 -0.30
C ASN A 273 22.95 7.64 0.10
N ILE A 274 22.59 7.41 1.37
CA ILE A 274 21.24 7.66 1.88
C ILE A 274 21.04 9.16 1.98
N GLU A 275 20.04 9.66 1.28
CA GLU A 275 19.68 11.08 1.26
C GLU A 275 18.65 11.41 2.34
N THR A 276 17.65 10.55 2.53
CA THR A 276 16.63 10.70 3.56
C THR A 276 15.98 9.35 3.89
N THR A 277 15.38 9.25 5.06
CA THR A 277 14.40 8.20 5.36
C THR A 277 13.08 8.83 5.77
N LEU A 278 11.98 8.30 5.21
CA LEU A 278 10.64 8.86 5.35
C LEU A 278 9.65 7.74 5.65
N LEU A 279 8.72 7.99 6.57
CA LEU A 279 7.51 7.21 6.76
C LEU A 279 6.40 7.85 5.95
N ILE A 280 5.92 7.17 4.93
CA ILE A 280 4.79 7.58 4.10
C ILE A 280 3.56 6.90 4.67
N LYS A 281 2.53 7.67 5.05
CA LYS A 281 1.33 7.16 5.73
C LYS A 281 0.25 6.66 4.76
N GLU A 282 0.17 7.29 3.59
CA GLU A 282 -0.90 7.07 2.62
C GLU A 282 -0.34 6.66 1.25
N PRO A 283 -1.05 5.83 0.48
CA PRO A 283 -2.37 5.24 0.78
C PRO A 283 -2.28 4.05 1.76
N PHE A 284 -1.07 3.59 2.07
CA PHE A 284 -0.78 2.66 3.14
C PHE A 284 0.63 2.93 3.67
N SER A 285 0.86 2.64 4.94
CA SER A 285 2.13 2.95 5.58
C SER A 285 3.31 2.20 4.94
N VAL A 286 4.35 2.93 4.55
CA VAL A 286 5.63 2.39 4.09
C VAL A 286 6.79 3.24 4.62
N ILE A 287 7.95 2.62 4.86
CA ILE A 287 9.19 3.37 5.11
C ILE A 287 9.99 3.39 3.81
N LEU A 288 10.24 4.59 3.31
CA LEU A 288 11.07 4.87 2.15
C LEU A 288 12.46 5.28 2.63
N ILE A 289 13.48 4.52 2.22
CA ILE A 289 14.89 4.89 2.37
C ILE A 289 15.35 5.30 0.98
N LEU A 290 15.54 6.60 0.81
CA LEU A 290 15.92 7.19 -0.47
C LEU A 290 17.44 7.34 -0.53
N GLY A 291 18.04 6.86 -1.61
CA GLY A 291 19.40 7.21 -1.97
C GLY A 291 19.51 7.92 -3.30
N GLU A 292 20.73 8.30 -3.65
CA GLU A 292 21.02 9.09 -4.87
C GLU A 292 20.45 8.47 -6.17
N ASN A 293 20.57 7.15 -6.34
CA ASN A 293 20.15 6.44 -7.56
C ASN A 293 19.41 5.12 -7.27
N GLN A 294 18.93 4.94 -6.04
CA GLN A 294 18.21 3.75 -5.63
C GLN A 294 17.30 4.06 -4.45
N GLU A 295 16.34 3.18 -4.22
CA GLU A 295 15.43 3.26 -3.09
C GLU A 295 15.31 1.89 -2.44
N LEU A 296 15.02 1.88 -1.15
CA LEU A 296 14.58 0.69 -0.44
C LEU A 296 13.25 1.02 0.23
N ILE A 297 12.28 0.12 0.06
CA ILE A 297 10.94 0.27 0.65
C ILE A 297 10.72 -0.85 1.64
N ILE A 298 10.38 -0.47 2.87
CA ILE A 298 9.92 -1.40 3.90
C ILE A 298 8.41 -1.24 4.01
N GLN A 299 7.71 -2.30 3.63
CA GLN A 299 6.26 -2.42 3.67
C GLN A 299 5.87 -3.61 4.57
N ASP A 300 4.57 -3.85 4.73
CA ASP A 300 4.02 -5.04 5.38
C ASP A 300 4.32 -5.16 6.90
N LEU A 301 4.61 -4.06 7.62
CA LEU A 301 4.49 -4.07 9.09
C LEU A 301 3.01 -4.05 9.49
N GLN A 302 2.69 -4.48 10.70
CA GLN A 302 1.30 -4.82 11.03
C GLN A 302 0.46 -3.61 11.43
N GLN A 303 1.09 -2.65 12.09
CA GLN A 303 0.45 -1.46 12.63
C GLN A 303 1.31 -0.25 12.30
N GLU A 304 0.66 0.89 12.12
CA GLU A 304 1.32 2.19 11.90
C GLU A 304 2.35 2.51 13.00
N ALA A 305 2.03 2.16 14.25
CA ALA A 305 2.96 2.32 15.37
C ALA A 305 4.27 1.52 15.21
N GLU A 306 4.23 0.36 14.54
CA GLU A 306 5.44 -0.40 14.22
C GLU A 306 6.27 0.30 13.16
N PHE A 307 5.65 0.89 12.14
CA PHE A 307 6.35 1.69 11.13
C PHE A 307 7.06 2.88 11.78
N ARG A 308 6.37 3.61 12.67
CA ARG A 308 6.94 4.74 13.40
C ARG A 308 8.11 4.31 14.31
N ALA A 309 7.95 3.22 15.05
CA ALA A 309 9.03 2.65 15.88
C ALA A 309 10.25 2.24 15.05
N PHE A 310 10.00 1.72 13.85
CA PHE A 310 11.04 1.26 12.96
C PHE A 310 11.85 2.42 12.39
N ILE A 311 11.20 3.47 11.87
CA ILE A 311 11.91 4.64 11.33
C ILE A 311 12.68 5.39 12.43
N LEU A 312 12.15 5.50 13.65
CA LEU A 312 12.87 6.13 14.76
C LEU A 312 14.18 5.40 15.10
N LYS A 313 14.14 4.07 15.15
CA LYS A 313 15.34 3.24 15.41
C LYS A 313 16.32 3.25 14.24
N LEU A 314 15.81 3.39 13.02
CA LEU A 314 16.64 3.56 11.83
C LEU A 314 17.39 4.90 11.86
N GLU A 315 16.68 5.99 12.16
CA GLU A 315 17.26 7.32 12.31
C GLU A 315 18.27 7.39 13.47
N GLU A 316 17.98 6.74 14.60
CA GLU A 316 18.91 6.58 15.71
C GLU A 316 20.20 5.87 15.25
N GLY A 317 20.07 4.72 14.56
CA GLY A 317 21.20 3.98 14.02
C GLY A 317 22.02 4.78 13.01
N LEU A 318 21.36 5.50 12.08
CA LEU A 318 22.03 6.32 11.07
C LEU A 318 22.81 7.47 11.69
N THR A 319 22.25 8.13 12.72
CA THR A 319 22.94 9.21 13.45
C THR A 319 24.24 8.68 14.06
N VAL A 320 24.17 7.58 14.82
CA VAL A 320 25.36 7.01 15.49
C VAL A 320 26.40 6.51 14.50
N VAL A 321 25.98 5.96 13.37
CA VAL A 321 26.91 5.47 12.34
C VAL A 321 27.62 6.61 11.62
N ASN A 322 26.95 7.73 11.39
CA ASN A 322 27.53 8.90 10.71
C ASN A 322 28.48 9.70 11.61
N ASP A 323 28.27 9.67 12.93
CA ASP A 323 29.11 10.38 13.91
C ASP A 323 30.44 9.67 14.24
N GLN A 324 30.63 8.43 13.76
CA GLN A 324 31.81 7.60 14.02
C GLN A 324 32.83 7.62 12.88
#